data_AF-A0A486XGK9-F1
#
_entry.id   AF-A0A486XGK9-F1
#
_cell.length_a   1.000
_cell.length_b   1.000
_cell.length_c   1.000
_cell.angle_alpha   90.00
_cell.angle_beta   90.00
_cell.angle_gamma   90.00
#
_symmetry.space_group_name_H-M   'P 1'
#
loop_
_entity.id
_entity.type
_entity.pdbx_description
1 polymer ?
#
loop_
_entity_poly.entity_id
_entity_poly.type
_entity_poly.pdbx_seq_one_letter_code
_entity_poly.pdbx_strand_id
1 'polypeptide(L)'
;MGQKILLFLLISAHIGFVGMLIRSPLKQQNKKTHALVVKTIVLKPSSSPTQKRSLTQKKTPSPTPIKPLVKKNPSAIKQRGKSLSTLKHTPQEFDIPSSILKQLEESIAKIEQKDDKQCKSNAIVTASLSSKVVVTPAQEEPTLSSYTASLVKELTQMLQLPEYGEVKIKIKISPAGKILELLVLQAESKVNKLYLEKHLPNIVLPKYNEKVTLNNEQTFTLTFCNVL
;
A
#
# COMPACT_ATOMS: atom_id res chain seq x y z
N MET A 1 -32.67 53.46 34.27
CA MET A 1 -32.69 52.03 34.67
C MET A 1 -32.89 51.06 33.49
N GLY A 2 -33.73 51.37 32.50
CA GLY A 2 -34.07 50.42 31.42
C GLY A 2 -32.90 49.86 30.59
N GLN A 3 -31.88 50.66 30.30
CA GLN A 3 -30.76 50.22 29.44
C GLN A 3 -29.90 49.12 30.08
N LYS A 4 -29.75 49.13 31.42
CA LYS A 4 -29.01 48.09 32.15
C LYS A 4 -29.77 46.75 32.16
N ILE A 5 -31.10 46.81 32.18
CA ILE A 5 -31.96 45.62 32.13
C ILE A 5 -31.88 44.95 30.76
N LEU A 6 -31.90 45.74 29.67
CA LEU A 6 -31.77 45.22 28.31
C LEU A 6 -30.42 44.51 28.07
N LEU A 7 -29.32 45.09 28.57
CA LEU A 7 -27.99 44.49 28.44
C LEU A 7 -27.89 43.15 29.19
N PHE A 8 -28.48 43.06 30.37
CA PHE A 8 -28.46 41.83 31.18
C PHE A 8 -29.24 40.68 30.50
N LEU A 9 -30.38 40.99 29.87
CA LEU A 9 -31.16 40.01 29.11
C LEU A 9 -30.40 39.48 27.89
N LEU A 10 -29.64 40.35 27.21
CA LEU A 10 -28.87 39.97 26.02
C LEU A 10 -27.69 39.05 26.37
N ILE A 11 -27.00 39.31 27.48
CA ILE A 11 -25.92 38.46 28.00
C ILE A 11 -26.47 37.10 28.45
N SER A 12 -27.61 37.09 29.17
CA SER A 12 -28.28 35.87 29.61
C SER A 12 -28.66 34.97 28.43
N ALA A 13 -29.19 35.54 27.34
CA ALA A 13 -29.56 34.79 26.15
C ALA A 13 -28.35 34.14 25.46
N HIS A 14 -27.21 34.85 25.38
CA HIS A 14 -26.00 34.30 24.80
C HIS A 14 -25.38 33.16 25.63
N ILE A 15 -25.36 33.28 26.96
CA ILE A 15 -24.84 32.22 27.83
C ILE A 15 -25.70 30.96 27.71
N GLY A 16 -27.03 31.11 27.65
CA GLY A 16 -27.95 30.00 27.41
C GLY A 16 -27.72 29.30 26.06
N PHE A 17 -27.51 30.08 24.99
CA PHE A 17 -27.25 29.53 23.66
C PHE A 17 -25.92 28.77 23.58
N VAL A 18 -24.86 29.32 24.18
CA VAL A 18 -23.55 28.65 24.25
C VAL A 18 -23.63 27.37 25.09
N GLY A 19 -24.34 27.39 26.21
CA GLY A 19 -24.57 26.20 27.04
C GLY A 19 -25.36 25.11 26.32
N MET A 20 -26.32 25.48 25.47
CA MET A 20 -27.11 24.54 24.66
C MET A 20 -26.26 23.86 23.58
N LEU A 21 -25.33 24.58 22.95
CA LEU A 21 -24.43 24.00 21.95
C LEU A 21 -23.49 22.93 22.55
N ILE A 22 -23.02 23.14 23.79
CA ILE A 22 -22.14 22.19 24.49
C ILE A 22 -22.89 20.93 24.95
N ARG A 23 -24.20 21.05 25.24
CA ARG A 23 -25.04 19.93 25.70
C ARG A 23 -25.71 19.14 24.59
N SER A 24 -25.47 19.47 23.32
CA SER A 24 -25.93 18.66 22.19
C SER A 24 -25.42 17.23 22.39
N PRO A 25 -26.27 16.24 22.69
CA PRO A 25 -25.81 14.86 22.78
C PRO A 25 -25.30 14.51 21.40
N LEU A 26 -23.98 14.35 21.29
CA LEU A 26 -23.32 13.87 20.11
C LEU A 26 -24.00 12.55 19.80
N LYS A 27 -24.96 12.55 18.87
CA LYS A 27 -25.64 11.34 18.40
C LYS A 27 -24.52 10.51 17.80
N GLN A 28 -23.93 9.63 18.61
CA GLN A 28 -23.09 8.54 18.16
C GLN A 28 -23.99 7.71 17.26
N GLN A 29 -23.95 8.03 15.97
CA GLN A 29 -24.46 7.16 14.95
C GLN A 29 -23.74 5.84 15.17
N ASN A 30 -24.52 4.84 15.58
CA ASN A 30 -24.11 3.47 15.75
C ASN A 30 -23.75 2.93 14.36
N LYS A 31 -22.56 3.30 13.88
CA LYS A 31 -22.00 2.78 12.63
C LYS A 31 -21.70 1.33 12.92
N LYS A 32 -22.50 0.44 12.33
CA LYS A 32 -22.24 -1.00 12.30
C LYS A 32 -20.80 -1.18 11.82
N THR A 33 -19.92 -1.55 12.74
CA THR A 33 -18.51 -1.79 12.46
C THR A 33 -18.42 -3.11 11.71
N HIS A 34 -18.21 -3.03 10.40
CA HIS A 34 -17.95 -4.21 9.58
C HIS A 34 -16.54 -4.70 9.87
N ALA A 35 -16.43 -5.99 10.19
CA ALA A 35 -15.18 -6.60 10.62
C ALA A 35 -14.19 -6.69 9.45
N LEU A 36 -13.08 -5.96 9.58
CA LEU A 36 -12.00 -5.92 8.60
C LEU A 36 -11.15 -7.20 8.67
N VAL A 37 -11.09 -7.96 7.58
CA VAL A 37 -10.31 -9.20 7.50
C VAL A 37 -8.90 -8.87 7.01
N VAL A 38 -7.84 -9.22 7.76
CA VAL A 38 -6.43 -9.04 7.36
C VAL A 38 -5.76 -10.41 7.21
N LYS A 39 -5.57 -10.90 5.98
CA LYS A 39 -4.68 -12.03 5.68
C LYS A 39 -3.24 -11.53 5.85
N THR A 40 -2.28 -12.36 6.23
CA THR A 40 -0.86 -11.99 6.39
C THR A 40 0.01 -13.11 5.83
N ILE A 41 0.95 -12.79 4.95
CA ILE A 41 1.81 -13.70 4.20
C ILE A 41 3.25 -13.22 4.41
N VAL A 42 3.99 -13.81 5.34
CA VAL A 42 5.39 -13.42 5.54
C VAL A 42 6.20 -13.89 4.32
N LEU A 43 6.71 -12.96 3.51
CA LEU A 43 7.63 -13.32 2.44
C LEU A 43 9.04 -13.27 3.01
N LYS A 44 9.68 -14.44 3.11
CA LYS A 44 11.11 -14.55 3.42
C LYS A 44 11.89 -13.69 2.41
N PRO A 45 12.83 -12.83 2.86
CA PRO A 45 13.69 -12.11 1.93
C PRO A 45 14.46 -13.13 1.10
N SER A 46 14.12 -13.21 -0.19
CA SER A 46 14.85 -14.01 -1.18
C SER A 46 16.29 -13.49 -1.20
N SER A 47 17.22 -14.29 -0.70
CA SER A 47 18.65 -14.04 -0.86
C SER A 47 18.95 -13.81 -2.35
N SER A 48 19.46 -12.63 -2.68
CA SER A 48 19.88 -12.26 -4.03
C SER A 48 20.80 -13.35 -4.62
N PRO A 49 20.62 -13.80 -5.87
CA PRO A 49 21.53 -14.74 -6.49
C PRO A 49 22.91 -14.07 -6.64
N THR A 50 23.90 -14.61 -5.94
CA THR A 50 25.31 -14.29 -6.13
C THR A 50 25.68 -14.57 -7.58
N GLN A 51 25.77 -13.49 -8.36
CA GLN A 51 26.22 -13.53 -9.75
C GLN A 51 27.70 -13.92 -9.75
N LYS A 52 28.00 -15.17 -10.10
CA LYS A 52 29.36 -15.63 -10.41
C LYS A 52 29.90 -14.81 -11.57
N ARG A 53 30.71 -13.80 -11.26
CA ARG A 53 31.46 -12.98 -12.21
C ARG A 53 32.64 -13.79 -12.72
N SER A 54 32.54 -14.34 -13.93
CA SER A 54 33.68 -14.89 -14.65
C SER A 54 34.60 -13.75 -15.09
N LEU A 55 35.85 -13.77 -14.63
CA LEU A 55 36.92 -12.91 -15.14
C LEU A 55 37.26 -13.30 -16.58
N THR A 56 37.18 -12.33 -17.49
CA THR A 56 38.01 -12.34 -18.70
C THR A 56 38.87 -11.08 -18.66
N GLN A 57 40.15 -11.27 -18.36
CA GLN A 57 41.19 -10.26 -18.48
C GLN A 57 41.31 -9.79 -19.93
N LYS A 58 41.33 -8.48 -20.17
CA LYS A 58 42.02 -7.92 -21.32
C LYS A 58 42.75 -6.65 -20.92
N LYS A 59 44.05 -6.67 -21.22
CA LYS A 59 45.11 -5.74 -20.83
C LYS A 59 44.92 -4.32 -21.39
N THR A 60 45.27 -3.36 -20.55
CA THR A 60 45.73 -1.97 -20.84
C THR A 60 46.98 -1.96 -21.74
N PRO A 61 47.34 -0.85 -22.43
CA PRO A 61 47.87 0.40 -21.84
C PRO A 61 47.31 1.66 -22.57
N SER A 62 47.53 2.95 -22.24
CA SER A 62 48.53 3.72 -21.48
C SER A 62 47.96 5.15 -21.26
N PRO A 63 48.53 6.00 -20.39
CA PRO A 63 47.96 7.27 -19.90
C PRO A 63 48.58 8.52 -20.54
N THR A 64 47.94 9.69 -20.39
CA THR A 64 48.50 11.07 -20.14
C THR A 64 47.44 12.16 -20.46
N PRO A 65 47.61 13.44 -20.05
CA PRO A 65 47.74 13.95 -18.69
C PRO A 65 46.78 15.12 -18.38
N ILE A 66 46.57 15.36 -17.08
CA ILE A 66 45.85 16.48 -16.47
C ILE A 66 46.54 17.82 -16.78
N LYS A 67 45.78 18.91 -17.03
CA LYS A 67 46.11 20.30 -16.58
C LYS A 67 44.84 21.21 -16.58
N PRO A 68 44.86 22.36 -15.86
CA PRO A 68 43.74 22.79 -15.03
C PRO A 68 43.18 24.21 -15.32
N LEU A 69 42.07 24.51 -14.64
CA LEU A 69 41.64 25.83 -14.11
C LEU A 69 41.19 26.93 -15.10
N VAL A 70 40.08 27.62 -14.72
CA VAL A 70 39.71 29.06 -14.86
C VAL A 70 38.17 29.14 -14.99
N LYS A 71 37.40 29.50 -13.96
CA LYS A 71 37.10 30.81 -13.33
C LYS A 71 36.26 31.77 -14.19
N LYS A 72 35.13 32.20 -13.60
CA LYS A 72 34.31 33.43 -13.78
C LYS A 72 32.91 33.27 -14.42
N ASN A 73 31.92 33.30 -13.51
CA ASN A 73 30.81 34.27 -13.36
C ASN A 73 29.82 34.60 -14.51
N PRO A 74 28.62 35.11 -14.14
CA PRO A 74 27.38 34.90 -14.87
C PRO A 74 27.09 36.01 -15.88
N SER A 75 26.35 35.68 -16.93
CA SER A 75 25.57 36.65 -17.68
C SER A 75 24.22 36.06 -18.05
N ALA A 76 23.19 36.75 -17.57
CA ALA A 76 21.85 36.74 -18.15
C ALA A 76 21.93 36.98 -19.66
N ILE A 77 21.01 36.41 -20.44
CA ILE A 77 20.43 37.02 -21.65
C ILE A 77 19.31 36.14 -22.22
N LYS A 78 18.14 36.78 -22.29
CA LYS A 78 17.08 36.73 -23.32
C LYS A 78 16.42 35.40 -23.72
N GLN A 79 15.12 35.38 -23.39
CA GLN A 79 14.03 34.92 -24.22
C GLN A 79 14.30 34.97 -25.74
N ARG A 80 14.02 33.87 -26.45
CA ARG A 80 13.40 33.93 -27.78
C ARG A 80 12.69 32.61 -28.06
N GLY A 81 11.41 32.72 -28.39
CA GLY A 81 10.56 31.59 -28.75
C GLY A 81 11.13 30.78 -29.90
N LYS A 82 10.97 29.46 -29.81
CA LYS A 82 11.11 28.55 -30.94
C LYS A 82 9.79 27.80 -31.10
N SER A 83 9.27 27.97 -32.31
CA SER A 83 8.05 27.40 -32.87
C SER A 83 7.94 25.90 -32.65
N LEU A 84 6.74 25.45 -32.29
CA LEU A 84 6.29 24.07 -32.48
C LEU A 84 6.44 23.70 -33.96
N SER A 85 7.38 22.80 -34.27
CA SER A 85 7.36 22.03 -35.50
C SER A 85 6.46 20.81 -35.30
N THR A 86 5.26 20.86 -35.88
CA THR A 86 4.36 19.73 -36.06
C THR A 86 5.04 18.67 -36.92
N LEU A 87 5.52 17.61 -36.28
CA LEU A 87 6.00 16.41 -36.96
C LEU A 87 4.77 15.64 -37.47
N LYS A 88 4.51 15.71 -38.77
CA LYS A 88 3.53 14.86 -39.44
C LYS A 88 4.02 13.41 -39.37
N HIS A 89 3.47 12.65 -38.42
CA HIS A 89 3.67 11.21 -38.35
C HIS A 89 2.73 10.55 -39.36
N THR A 90 3.29 10.14 -40.50
CA THR A 90 2.64 9.22 -41.43
C THR A 90 2.47 7.87 -40.71
N PRO A 91 1.28 7.24 -40.71
CA PRO A 91 1.09 5.92 -40.11
C PRO A 91 1.93 4.91 -40.90
N GLN A 92 3.01 4.44 -40.29
CA GLN A 92 3.75 3.30 -40.81
C GLN A 92 2.92 2.06 -40.46
N GLU A 93 2.26 1.51 -41.47
CA GLU A 93 1.51 0.26 -41.40
C GLU A 93 2.52 -0.85 -41.12
N PHE A 94 2.61 -1.29 -39.86
CA PHE A 94 3.42 -2.43 -39.48
C PHE A 94 2.63 -3.68 -39.87
N ASP A 95 3.08 -4.36 -40.92
CA ASP A 95 2.62 -5.70 -41.26
C ASP A 95 2.97 -6.65 -40.10
N ILE A 96 1.98 -6.94 -39.26
CA ILE A 96 2.12 -7.93 -38.20
C ILE A 96 2.03 -9.31 -38.87
N PRO A 97 3.09 -10.13 -38.79
CA PRO A 97 3.08 -11.45 -39.40
C PRO A 97 2.00 -12.33 -38.77
N SER A 98 1.19 -12.96 -39.62
CA SER A 98 0.03 -13.78 -39.25
C SER A 98 0.36 -14.96 -38.32
N SER A 99 1.63 -15.37 -38.26
CA SER A 99 2.12 -16.39 -37.32
C SER A 99 2.01 -15.95 -35.86
N ILE A 100 2.22 -14.65 -35.56
CA ILE A 100 2.12 -14.12 -34.19
C ILE A 100 0.65 -14.10 -33.74
N LEU A 101 -0.28 -13.74 -34.63
CA LEU A 101 -1.71 -13.75 -34.31
C LEU A 101 -2.21 -15.17 -33.99
N LYS A 102 -1.80 -16.17 -34.78
CA LYS A 102 -2.14 -17.58 -34.52
C LYS A 102 -1.56 -18.09 -33.19
N GLN A 103 -0.33 -17.70 -32.88
CA GLN A 103 0.33 -18.13 -31.64
C GLN A 103 -0.33 -17.50 -30.40
N LEU A 104 -0.84 -16.27 -30.53
CA LEU A 104 -1.59 -15.59 -29.45
C LEU A 104 -2.95 -16.26 -29.21
N GLU A 105 -3.68 -16.55 -30.28
CA GLU A 105 -4.98 -17.25 -30.24
C GLU A 105 -4.85 -18.64 -29.61
N GLU A 106 -3.82 -19.42 -29.98
CA GLU A 106 -3.55 -20.72 -29.39
C GLU A 106 -3.20 -20.62 -27.89
N SER A 107 -2.52 -19.55 -27.47
CA SER A 107 -2.20 -19.35 -26.04
C SER A 107 -3.42 -19.03 -25.20
N ILE A 108 -4.39 -18.29 -25.73
CA ILE A 108 -5.63 -17.92 -25.02
C ILE A 108 -6.52 -19.16 -24.85
N ALA A 109 -6.69 -19.96 -25.90
CA ALA A 109 -7.47 -21.20 -25.83
C ALA A 109 -6.91 -22.23 -24.81
N LYS A 110 -5.59 -22.21 -24.58
CA LYS A 110 -4.91 -23.12 -23.64
C LYS A 110 -5.06 -22.72 -22.18
N ILE A 111 -5.41 -21.46 -21.90
CA ILE A 111 -5.65 -20.94 -20.55
C ILE A 111 -7.08 -21.29 -20.10
N GLU A 112 -8.09 -21.11 -20.95
CA GLU A 112 -9.48 -21.43 -20.62
C GLU A 112 -9.72 -22.91 -20.29
N GLN A 113 -8.96 -23.84 -20.90
CA GLN A 113 -9.11 -25.28 -20.60
C GLN A 113 -8.55 -25.74 -19.25
N LYS A 114 -7.83 -24.89 -18.50
CA LYS A 114 -7.20 -25.28 -17.22
C LYS A 114 -7.96 -24.84 -15.96
N ASP A 115 -8.99 -24.03 -16.08
CA ASP A 115 -9.65 -23.45 -14.91
C ASP A 115 -10.87 -24.25 -14.38
N ASP A 116 -11.29 -25.32 -15.06
CA ASP A 116 -12.50 -26.07 -14.67
C ASP A 116 -12.29 -27.24 -13.68
N LYS A 117 -11.07 -27.51 -13.20
CA LYS A 117 -10.79 -28.74 -12.41
C LYS A 117 -10.23 -28.59 -11.00
N GLN A 118 -10.27 -27.42 -10.37
CA GLN A 118 -9.93 -27.36 -8.94
C GLN A 118 -10.64 -26.26 -8.13
N CYS A 119 -11.97 -26.32 -8.09
CA CYS A 119 -12.73 -25.76 -6.97
C CYS A 119 -13.71 -26.81 -6.43
N LYS A 120 -13.17 -27.82 -5.72
CA LYS A 120 -13.98 -28.62 -4.80
C LYS A 120 -14.34 -27.72 -3.61
N SER A 121 -15.58 -27.24 -3.64
CA SER A 121 -16.26 -26.52 -2.59
C SER A 121 -16.34 -27.38 -1.33
N ASN A 122 -15.67 -26.94 -0.27
CA ASN A 122 -16.06 -27.33 1.08
C ASN A 122 -17.19 -26.41 1.53
N ALA A 123 -18.41 -26.89 1.34
CA ALA A 123 -19.59 -26.37 2.02
C ALA A 123 -19.44 -26.64 3.53
N ILE A 124 -19.37 -25.57 4.33
CA ILE A 124 -19.78 -25.59 5.72
C ILE A 124 -20.70 -24.39 5.92
N VAL A 125 -21.97 -24.72 6.17
CA VAL A 125 -22.99 -23.84 6.72
C VAL A 125 -22.63 -23.51 8.15
N THR A 126 -22.55 -22.22 8.49
CA THR A 126 -23.21 -21.65 9.68
C THR A 126 -23.03 -20.14 9.68
N ALA A 127 -24.16 -19.43 9.69
CA ALA A 127 -24.23 -17.99 9.88
C ALA A 127 -23.71 -17.63 11.28
N SER A 128 -22.45 -17.23 11.32
CA SER A 128 -21.87 -16.38 12.35
C SER A 128 -20.75 -15.63 11.65
N LEU A 129 -20.83 -14.30 11.63
CA LEU A 129 -19.87 -13.40 10.99
C LEU A 129 -18.52 -13.51 11.74
N SER A 130 -17.80 -14.59 11.47
CA SER A 130 -16.51 -14.92 12.05
C SER A 130 -15.45 -14.66 11.00
N SER A 131 -14.68 -13.59 11.20
CA SER A 131 -13.52 -13.21 10.41
C SER A 131 -12.57 -14.40 10.23
N LYS A 132 -12.62 -15.06 9.08
CA LYS A 132 -11.77 -16.22 8.79
C LYS A 132 -10.43 -15.74 8.25
N VAL A 133 -9.45 -15.63 9.14
CA VAL A 133 -8.04 -15.39 8.77
C VAL A 133 -7.45 -16.72 8.31
N VAL A 134 -7.20 -16.86 7.00
CA VAL A 134 -6.46 -18.01 6.46
C VAL A 134 -4.99 -17.60 6.38
N VAL A 135 -4.20 -18.04 7.37
CA VAL A 135 -2.74 -17.98 7.33
C VAL A 135 -2.28 -19.18 6.51
N THR A 136 -1.65 -18.95 5.36
CA THR A 136 -0.96 -20.01 4.64
C THR A 136 0.50 -20.00 5.09
N PRO A 137 0.93 -20.92 5.98
CA PRO A 137 2.30 -20.94 6.45
C PRO A 137 3.22 -21.40 5.31
N ALA A 138 4.01 -20.47 4.77
CA ALA A 138 5.21 -20.81 4.03
C ALA A 138 6.34 -21.00 5.04
N GLN A 139 6.43 -22.21 5.60
CA GLN A 139 7.46 -22.72 6.51
C GLN A 139 7.31 -22.30 8.00
N GLU A 140 7.09 -23.32 8.84
CA GLU A 140 6.79 -23.24 10.26
C GLU A 140 8.05 -22.91 11.09
N GLU A 141 8.15 -21.67 11.57
CA GLU A 141 8.89 -21.34 12.79
C GLU A 141 7.85 -21.01 13.87
N PRO A 142 7.82 -21.74 15.01
CA PRO A 142 6.70 -21.72 15.95
C PRO A 142 6.49 -20.37 16.63
N THR A 143 7.52 -19.53 16.74
CA THR A 143 7.45 -18.24 17.48
C THR A 143 6.77 -17.13 16.66
N LEU A 144 6.86 -17.19 15.34
CA LEU A 144 6.27 -16.24 14.40
C LEU A 144 4.73 -16.21 14.44
N SER A 145 4.12 -17.32 14.88
CA SER A 145 2.67 -17.48 14.99
C SER A 145 2.04 -16.53 16.01
N SER A 146 2.70 -16.30 17.16
CA SER A 146 2.18 -15.44 18.22
C SER A 146 2.23 -13.96 17.84
N TYR A 147 3.29 -13.54 17.15
CA TYR A 147 3.42 -12.15 16.71
C TYR A 147 2.42 -11.83 15.60
N THR A 148 2.28 -12.72 14.62
CA THR A 148 1.31 -12.53 13.54
C THR A 148 -0.13 -12.44 14.06
N ALA A 149 -0.51 -13.23 15.06
CA ALA A 149 -1.81 -13.09 15.71
C ALA A 149 -2.01 -11.70 16.36
N SER A 150 -1.00 -11.19 17.04
CA SER A 150 -1.03 -9.85 17.65
C SER A 150 -1.09 -8.73 16.61
N LEU A 151 -0.31 -8.87 15.53
CA LEU A 151 -0.28 -7.96 14.40
C LEU A 151 -1.65 -7.87 13.72
N VAL A 152 -2.26 -9.02 13.41
CA VAL A 152 -3.59 -9.08 12.78
C VAL A 152 -4.64 -8.46 13.70
N LYS A 153 -4.61 -8.77 15.00
CA LYS A 153 -5.53 -8.20 15.98
C LYS A 153 -5.45 -6.67 16.01
N GLU A 154 -4.26 -6.10 16.07
CA GLU A 154 -4.06 -4.64 16.11
C GLU A 154 -4.55 -3.99 14.81
N LEU A 155 -4.18 -4.56 13.66
CA LEU A 155 -4.58 -4.04 12.36
C LEU A 155 -6.09 -4.09 12.14
N THR A 156 -6.76 -5.16 12.57
CA THR A 156 -8.23 -5.27 12.52
C THR A 156 -8.92 -4.26 13.43
N GLN A 157 -8.31 -3.88 14.56
CA GLN A 157 -8.88 -2.87 15.46
C GLN A 157 -8.69 -1.45 14.93
N MET A 158 -7.54 -1.15 14.33
CA MET A 158 -7.18 0.19 13.89
C MET A 158 -7.67 0.56 12.49
N LEU A 159 -7.87 -0.41 11.61
CA LEU A 159 -8.25 -0.17 10.23
C LEU A 159 -9.70 -0.56 10.00
N GLN A 160 -10.42 0.30 9.29
CA GLN A 160 -11.77 0.01 8.80
C GLN A 160 -11.85 0.42 7.33
N LEU A 161 -12.05 -0.57 6.45
CA LEU A 161 -12.15 -0.29 5.02
C LEU A 161 -13.45 0.47 4.74
N PRO A 162 -13.39 1.62 4.04
CA PRO A 162 -14.57 2.40 3.71
C PRO A 162 -15.48 1.74 2.68
N GLU A 163 -14.92 0.92 1.78
CA GLU A 163 -15.66 0.22 0.72
C GLU A 163 -15.47 -1.29 0.77
N TYR A 164 -16.30 -2.03 0.04
CA TYR A 164 -16.14 -3.47 -0.18
C TYR A 164 -15.00 -3.75 -1.15
N GLY A 165 -14.40 -4.93 -0.99
CA GLY A 165 -13.37 -5.44 -1.89
C GLY A 165 -12.11 -5.92 -1.17
N GLU A 166 -11.23 -6.51 -1.97
CA GLU A 166 -9.96 -7.09 -1.54
C GLU A 166 -8.77 -6.17 -1.89
N VAL A 167 -7.85 -6.00 -0.94
CA VAL A 167 -6.59 -5.26 -1.13
C VAL A 167 -5.43 -6.05 -0.55
N LYS A 168 -4.52 -6.51 -1.41
CA LYS A 168 -3.28 -7.20 -1.05
C LYS A 168 -2.13 -6.21 -1.02
N ILE A 169 -1.45 -6.10 0.10
CA ILE A 169 -0.27 -5.23 0.29
C ILE A 169 0.91 -6.02 0.82
N LYS A 170 2.10 -5.46 0.69
CA LYS A 170 3.34 -5.94 1.26
C LYS A 170 3.93 -4.81 2.09
N ILE A 171 4.13 -5.06 3.37
CA ILE A 171 4.68 -4.10 4.32
C ILE A 171 5.99 -4.63 4.89
N LYS A 172 6.92 -3.73 5.15
CA LYS A 172 8.18 -4.00 5.83
C LYS A 172 8.15 -3.33 7.18
N ILE A 173 8.30 -4.09 8.25
CA ILE A 173 8.18 -3.62 9.63
C ILE A 173 9.55 -3.65 10.29
N SER A 174 9.88 -2.56 10.98
CA SER A 174 11.06 -2.44 11.85
C SER A 174 10.84 -3.15 13.20
N PRO A 175 11.91 -3.56 13.90
CA PRO A 175 11.79 -4.15 15.25
C PRO A 175 11.04 -3.25 16.26
N ALA A 176 11.06 -1.93 16.04
CA ALA A 176 10.34 -0.96 16.86
C ALA A 176 8.81 -0.92 16.60
N GLY A 177 8.31 -1.70 15.64
CA GLY A 177 6.90 -1.71 15.25
C GLY A 177 6.51 -0.60 14.28
N LYS A 178 7.47 0.13 13.68
CA LYS A 178 7.19 1.10 12.63
C LYS A 178 7.20 0.45 11.26
N ILE A 179 6.27 0.83 10.39
CA ILE A 179 6.25 0.43 8.98
C ILE A 179 7.27 1.29 8.24
N LEU A 180 8.26 0.63 7.63
CA LEU A 180 9.33 1.25 6.84
C LEU A 180 8.96 1.39 5.37
N GLU A 181 8.29 0.38 4.83
CA GLU A 181 7.91 0.31 3.42
C GLU A 181 6.51 -0.26 3.31
N LEU A 182 5.72 0.30 2.40
CA LEU A 182 4.38 -0.16 2.06
C LEU A 182 4.26 -0.24 0.54
N LEU A 183 3.91 -1.41 0.04
CA LEU A 183 3.75 -1.70 -1.38
C LEU A 183 2.39 -2.36 -1.61
N VAL A 184 1.54 -1.74 -2.41
CA VAL A 184 0.24 -2.34 -2.79
C VAL A 184 0.47 -3.31 -3.94
N LEU A 185 0.18 -4.60 -3.71
CA LEU A 185 0.32 -5.65 -4.72
C LEU A 185 -0.92 -5.72 -5.61
N GLN A 186 -2.12 -5.64 -5.01
CA GLN A 186 -3.40 -5.74 -5.71
C GLN A 186 -4.46 -4.95 -4.94
N ALA A 187 -5.36 -4.26 -5.63
CA ALA A 187 -6.48 -3.56 -5.00
C ALA A 187 -7.69 -3.55 -5.94
N GLU A 188 -8.82 -4.05 -5.45
CA GLU A 188 -10.09 -3.98 -6.18
C GLU A 188 -10.73 -2.59 -6.08
N SER A 189 -10.71 -1.99 -4.89
CA SER A 189 -11.20 -0.62 -4.66
C SER A 189 -10.05 0.39 -4.56
N LYS A 190 -10.14 1.45 -5.37
CA LYS A 190 -9.22 2.60 -5.33
C LYS A 190 -9.35 3.39 -4.03
N VAL A 191 -10.56 3.47 -3.46
CA VAL A 191 -10.82 4.17 -2.20
C VAL A 191 -10.16 3.42 -1.04
N ASN A 192 -10.29 2.10 -1.02
CA ASN A 192 -9.63 1.23 -0.04
C ASN A 192 -8.10 1.30 -0.13
N LYS A 193 -7.56 1.32 -1.36
CA LYS A 193 -6.12 1.51 -1.59
C LYS A 193 -5.63 2.82 -0.95
N LEU A 194 -6.25 3.95 -1.31
CA LEU A 194 -5.87 5.28 -0.82
C LEU A 194 -6.01 5.38 0.71
N TYR A 195 -7.06 4.76 1.25
CA TYR A 195 -7.26 4.67 2.69
C TYR A 195 -6.08 3.97 3.39
N LEU A 196 -5.70 2.78 2.90
CA LEU A 196 -4.59 2.03 3.49
C LEU A 196 -3.25 2.78 3.36
N GLU A 197 -2.96 3.39 2.21
CA GLU A 197 -1.74 4.19 2.00
C GLU A 197 -1.65 5.39 2.96
N LYS A 198 -2.79 6.02 3.28
CA LYS A 198 -2.84 7.17 4.19
C LYS A 198 -2.79 6.76 5.67
N HIS A 199 -3.42 5.65 6.03
CA HIS A 199 -3.61 5.27 7.44
C HIS A 199 -2.49 4.36 7.96
N LEU A 200 -2.01 3.39 7.18
CA LEU A 200 -1.01 2.43 7.66
C LEU A 200 0.30 3.06 8.16
N PRO A 201 0.92 4.04 7.47
CA PRO A 201 2.18 4.62 7.93
C PRO A 201 2.08 5.31 9.31
N ASN A 202 0.87 5.67 9.73
CA ASN A 202 0.61 6.34 11.00
C ASN A 202 0.35 5.36 12.16
N ILE A 203 0.24 4.06 11.88
CA ILE A 203 -0.02 3.03 12.88
C ILE A 203 1.29 2.58 13.52
N VAL A 204 1.28 2.47 14.85
CA VAL A 204 2.37 1.89 15.63
C VAL A 204 2.01 0.46 15.96
N LEU A 205 2.76 -0.49 15.42
CA LEU A 205 2.52 -1.92 15.63
C LEU A 205 3.21 -2.39 16.91
N PRO A 206 2.74 -3.51 17.51
CA PRO A 206 3.42 -4.11 18.65
C PRO A 206 4.88 -4.42 18.29
N LYS A 207 5.77 -4.13 19.24
CA LYS A 207 7.21 -4.40 19.10
C LYS A 207 7.44 -5.90 18.99
N TYR A 208 8.35 -6.29 18.10
CA TYR A 208 8.77 -7.67 17.96
C TYR A 208 9.83 -7.96 19.04
N ASN A 209 9.42 -8.67 20.10
CA ASN A 209 10.29 -8.96 21.26
C ASN A 209 11.18 -10.20 21.08
N GLU A 210 11.28 -10.74 19.88
CA GLU A 210 12.11 -11.91 19.67
C GLU A 210 13.58 -11.52 19.73
N LYS A 211 14.31 -12.20 20.62
CA LYS A 211 15.78 -12.16 20.78
C LYS A 211 16.53 -12.60 19.51
N VAL A 212 15.85 -12.71 18.38
CA VAL A 212 16.30 -13.23 17.10
C VAL A 212 16.78 -12.04 16.27
N THR A 213 18.04 -11.68 16.50
CA THR A 213 18.92 -10.85 15.66
C THR A 213 18.53 -9.38 15.43
N LEU A 214 19.45 -8.50 15.86
CA LEU A 214 19.32 -7.04 16.01
C LEU A 214 18.84 -6.23 14.78
N ASN A 215 18.84 -6.79 13.57
CA ASN A 215 18.67 -6.02 12.33
C ASN A 215 17.62 -6.57 11.36
N ASN A 216 16.77 -7.51 11.79
CA ASN A 216 15.85 -8.15 10.87
C ASN A 216 14.59 -7.31 10.69
N GLU A 217 14.61 -6.44 9.69
CA GLU A 217 13.39 -5.90 9.11
C GLU A 217 12.57 -7.07 8.55
N GLN A 218 11.31 -7.17 8.95
CA GLN A 218 10.47 -8.31 8.59
C GLN A 218 9.41 -7.88 7.59
N THR A 219 9.21 -8.70 6.57
CA THR A 219 8.32 -8.37 5.46
C THR A 219 7.08 -9.24 5.50
N PHE A 220 5.92 -8.59 5.57
CA PHE A 220 4.61 -9.22 5.66
C PHE A 220 3.78 -8.83 4.44
N THR A 221 3.05 -9.76 3.87
CA THR A 221 2.16 -9.55 2.74
C THR A 221 0.74 -9.72 3.22
N LEU A 222 0.09 -8.61 3.52
CA LEU A 222 -1.24 -8.61 4.08
C LEU A 222 -2.31 -8.63 2.98
N THR A 223 -3.49 -9.15 3.26
CA THR A 223 -4.65 -9.02 2.38
C THR A 223 -5.85 -8.56 3.17
N PHE A 224 -6.31 -7.36 2.91
CA PHE A 224 -7.46 -6.77 3.55
C PHE A 224 -8.72 -7.10 2.74
N CYS A 225 -9.72 -7.73 3.36
CA CYS A 225 -11.02 -7.99 2.73
C CYS A 225 -12.13 -7.38 3.56
N ASN A 226 -13.00 -6.64 2.90
CA ASN A 226 -14.29 -6.21 3.45
C ASN A 226 -15.38 -6.93 2.67
N VAL A 227 -16.03 -7.91 3.32
CA VAL A 227 -17.09 -8.74 2.76
C VAL A 227 -18.42 -8.41 3.45
N LEU A 228 -19.51 -8.38 2.67
CA LEU A 228 -20.89 -8.13 3.12
C LEU A 228 -21.40 -9.20 4.10
#